data_AF-A0A2H5MWG0-F1
#
_entry.id   AF-A0A2H5MWG0-F1
#
_cell.length_a   1.000
_cell.length_b   1.000
_cell.length_c   1.000
_cell.angle_alpha   90.00
_cell.angle_beta   90.00
_cell.angle_gamma   90.00
#
_symmetry.space_group_name_H-M   'P 1'
#
loop_
_entity.id
_entity.type
_entity.pdbx_description
1 polymer ?
#
loop_
_entity_poly.entity_id
_entity_poly.type
_entity_poly.pdbx_seq_one_letter_code
_entity_poly.pdbx_strand_id
1 'polypeptide(L)'
;MEPLVYGDFPKTMRQIVKDRLPRWSDEEKNLVKGCFDFIGVNYYTTRYAKNIPIDFRAPPTSYLVDQFVNATTEKDGVPIGPKAEGSFFIYVCPQGLEKILMFMKRHY
;
A
#
# COMPACT_ATOMS: atom_id res chain seq x y z
N MET A 1 0.39 5.32 -5.96
CA MET A 1 1.08 6.49 -6.55
C MET A 1 1.67 6.16 -7.91
N GLU A 2 2.30 4.99 -8.10
CA GLU A 2 2.93 4.65 -9.38
C GLU A 2 2.08 4.87 -10.65
N PRO A 3 0.78 4.50 -10.72
CA PRO A 3 -0.02 4.81 -11.90
C PRO A 3 -0.08 6.30 -12.24
N LEU A 4 -0.23 7.14 -11.22
CA LEU A 4 -0.32 8.58 -11.38
C LEU A 4 1.02 9.18 -11.80
N VAL A 5 2.15 8.65 -11.34
CA VAL A 5 3.48 9.25 -11.58
C VAL A 5 4.15 8.66 -12.83
N TYR A 6 4.02 7.36 -13.02
CA TYR A 6 4.73 6.60 -14.05
C TYR A 6 3.82 6.06 -15.15
N GLY A 7 2.50 6.12 -14.99
CA GLY A 7 1.53 5.68 -16.00
C GLY A 7 1.26 4.17 -15.99
N ASP A 8 1.77 3.40 -15.02
CA ASP A 8 1.50 1.97 -14.92
C ASP A 8 1.48 1.52 -13.44
N PHE A 9 0.93 0.34 -13.19
CA PHE A 9 0.95 -0.28 -11.87
C PHE A 9 2.36 -0.78 -11.49
N PRO A 10 2.64 -0.91 -10.18
CA PRO A 10 3.87 -1.53 -9.72
C PRO A 10 4.15 -2.89 -10.33
N LYS A 11 5.43 -3.13 -10.67
CA LYS A 11 5.90 -4.41 -11.22
C LYS A 11 5.51 -5.60 -10.34
N THR A 12 5.57 -5.43 -9.02
CA THR A 12 5.16 -6.45 -8.03
C THR A 12 3.67 -6.78 -8.15
N MET A 13 2.80 -5.77 -8.31
CA MET A 13 1.37 -5.99 -8.53
C MET A 13 1.11 -6.74 -9.85
N ARG A 14 1.82 -6.40 -10.92
CA ARG A 14 1.72 -7.13 -12.20
C ARG A 14 2.06 -8.61 -12.06
N GLN A 15 3.08 -8.94 -11.27
CA GLN A 15 3.54 -10.32 -11.05
C GLN A 15 2.61 -11.14 -10.14
N ILE A 16 2.03 -10.50 -9.12
CA ILE A 16 1.21 -11.17 -8.10
C ILE A 16 -0.26 -11.27 -8.51
N VAL A 17 -0.86 -10.13 -8.89
CA VAL A 17 -2.30 -10.03 -9.16
C VAL A 17 -2.65 -10.64 -10.53
N LYS A 18 -1.69 -10.59 -11.47
CA LYS A 18 -1.77 -11.18 -12.82
C LYS A 18 -3.02 -10.71 -13.55
N ASP A 19 -3.82 -11.64 -14.07
CA ASP A 19 -4.95 -11.35 -14.96
C ASP A 19 -6.11 -10.61 -14.29
N ARG A 20 -6.16 -10.58 -12.94
CA ARG A 20 -7.10 -9.72 -12.19
C ARG A 20 -6.75 -8.23 -12.27
N LEU A 21 -5.50 -7.89 -12.63
CA LEU A 21 -5.07 -6.51 -12.78
C LEU A 21 -5.18 -6.12 -14.26
N PRO A 22 -6.08 -5.21 -14.63
CA PRO A 22 -6.29 -4.84 -16.03
C PRO A 22 -5.01 -4.28 -16.66
N ARG A 23 -4.79 -4.60 -17.93
CA ARG A 23 -3.73 -3.99 -18.72
C ARG A 23 -4.28 -2.76 -19.41
N TRP A 24 -3.53 -1.67 -19.32
CA TRP A 24 -3.88 -0.42 -19.98
C TRP A 24 -3.26 -0.34 -21.37
N SER A 25 -4.00 0.23 -22.32
CA SER A 25 -3.44 0.68 -23.59
C SER A 25 -2.47 1.85 -23.36
N ASP A 26 -1.65 2.18 -24.36
CA ASP A 26 -0.72 3.30 -24.23
C ASP A 26 -1.46 4.64 -24.10
N GLU A 27 -2.64 4.77 -24.70
CA GLU A 27 -3.52 5.94 -24.53
C GLU A 27 -4.01 6.06 -23.08
N GLU A 28 -4.48 4.97 -22.47
CA GLU A 28 -4.94 4.95 -21.07
C GLU A 28 -3.80 5.28 -20.09
N LYS A 29 -2.60 4.73 -20.32
CA LYS A 29 -1.42 5.07 -19.52
C LYS A 29 -1.08 6.55 -19.59
N ASN A 30 -1.15 7.14 -20.79
CA ASN A 30 -0.90 8.57 -20.99
C ASN A 30 -1.99 9.46 -20.37
N LEU A 31 -3.24 8.99 -20.31
CA LEU A 31 -4.34 9.71 -19.65
C LEU A 31 -4.17 9.78 -18.13
N VAL A 32 -3.64 8.72 -17.50
CA VAL A 32 -3.49 8.65 -16.04
C VAL A 32 -2.16 9.26 -15.57
N LYS A 33 -1.11 9.18 -16.39
CA LYS A 33 0.20 9.73 -16.02
C LYS A 33 0.14 11.25 -15.88
N GLY A 34 0.43 11.74 -14.69
CA GLY A 34 0.43 13.17 -14.35
C GLY A 34 -0.97 13.77 -14.20
N CYS A 35 -2.04 12.95 -14.09
CA CYS A 35 -3.41 13.46 -14.00
C CYS A 35 -3.80 14.04 -12.62
N PHE A 36 -2.88 14.72 -11.94
CA PHE A 36 -3.10 15.30 -10.62
C PHE A 36 -2.32 16.61 -10.44
N ASP A 37 -2.97 17.60 -9.84
CA ASP A 37 -2.33 18.85 -9.40
C ASP A 37 -1.96 18.81 -7.92
N PHE A 38 -2.67 17.99 -7.13
CA PHE A 38 -2.49 17.83 -5.70
C PHE A 38 -2.80 16.40 -5.27
N ILE A 39 -2.12 15.93 -4.22
CA ILE A 39 -2.36 14.61 -3.61
C ILE A 39 -2.80 14.79 -2.16
N GLY A 40 -4.04 14.41 -1.87
CA GLY A 40 -4.56 14.26 -0.51
C GLY A 40 -4.15 12.92 0.09
N VAL A 41 -3.73 12.92 1.36
CA VAL A 41 -3.36 11.71 2.09
C VAL A 41 -4.26 11.56 3.32
N ASN A 42 -5.12 10.54 3.31
CA ASN A 42 -5.97 10.20 4.44
C ASN A 42 -5.22 9.24 5.38
N TYR A 43 -4.51 9.80 6.36
CA TYR A 43 -3.74 9.02 7.33
C TYR A 43 -4.48 8.88 8.67
N TYR A 44 -4.58 7.66 9.18
CA TYR A 44 -5.18 7.37 10.48
C TYR A 44 -4.24 6.63 11.43
N THR A 45 -3.41 5.71 10.91
CA THR A 45 -2.62 4.79 11.73
C THR A 45 -1.57 4.09 10.88
N THR A 46 -0.66 3.36 11.52
CA THR A 46 0.35 2.51 10.87
C THR A 46 0.26 1.08 11.41
N ARG A 47 0.87 0.13 10.69
CA ARG A 47 1.02 -1.27 11.11
C ARG A 47 2.47 -1.70 10.98
N TYR A 48 2.89 -2.66 11.80
CA TYR A 48 4.05 -3.47 11.48
C TYR A 48 3.68 -4.43 10.35
N ALA A 49 4.65 -4.70 9.47
CA ALA A 49 4.50 -5.64 8.37
C ALA A 49 5.46 -6.81 8.58
N LYS A 50 4.93 -8.02 8.71
CA LYS A 50 5.72 -9.25 8.73
C LYS A 50 5.53 -10.00 7.41
N ASN A 51 6.64 -10.32 6.75
CA ASN A 51 6.63 -11.03 5.47
C ASN A 51 5.96 -12.41 5.60
N ILE A 52 5.10 -12.73 4.64
CA ILE A 52 4.61 -14.08 4.38
C ILE A 52 5.32 -14.57 3.11
N PRO A 53 6.01 -15.72 3.13
CA PRO A 53 6.65 -16.25 1.92
C PRO A 53 5.65 -16.42 0.77
N ILE A 54 6.06 -16.02 -0.43
CA ILE A 54 5.24 -16.14 -1.64
C ILE A 54 5.34 -17.58 -2.15
N ASP A 55 4.21 -18.26 -2.26
CA ASP A 55 4.09 -19.48 -3.07
C ASP A 55 3.62 -19.12 -4.48
N PHE A 56 4.55 -19.05 -5.42
CA PHE A 56 4.25 -18.72 -6.82
C PHE A 56 3.42 -19.78 -7.55
N ARG A 57 3.25 -20.98 -6.96
CA ARG A 57 2.42 -22.07 -7.51
C ARG A 57 0.97 -21.98 -7.05
N ALA A 58 0.70 -21.29 -5.95
CA ALA A 58 -0.65 -21.09 -5.47
C ALA A 58 -1.46 -20.23 -6.46
N PRO A 59 -2.75 -20.55 -6.69
CA PRO A 59 -3.61 -19.71 -7.52
C PRO A 59 -3.78 -18.33 -6.87
N PRO A 60 -3.80 -17.22 -7.64
CA PRO A 60 -4.15 -15.92 -7.10
C PRO A 60 -5.58 -15.95 -6.58
N THR A 61 -5.82 -15.55 -5.32
CA THR A 61 -7.15 -15.68 -4.71
C THR A 61 -7.85 -14.33 -4.54
N SER A 62 -7.23 -13.36 -3.86
CA SER A 62 -7.90 -12.10 -3.53
C SER A 62 -6.92 -10.98 -3.17
N TYR A 63 -7.41 -9.75 -3.29
CA TYR A 63 -6.71 -8.53 -2.84
C TYR A 63 -6.14 -8.63 -1.41
N LEU A 64 -6.85 -9.32 -0.50
CA LEU A 64 -6.45 -9.42 0.90
C LEU A 64 -5.15 -10.20 1.11
N VAL A 65 -4.85 -11.17 0.24
CA VAL A 65 -3.64 -12.01 0.38
C VAL A 65 -2.53 -11.64 -0.59
N ASP A 66 -2.84 -10.88 -1.65
CA ASP A 66 -1.87 -10.44 -2.66
C ASP A 66 -0.71 -9.62 -2.08
N GLN A 67 -0.89 -9.05 -0.89
CA GLN A 67 0.15 -8.26 -0.22
C GLN A 67 1.26 -9.14 0.38
N PHE A 68 1.00 -10.44 0.62
CA PHE A 68 1.94 -11.36 1.29
C PHE A 68 2.53 -10.79 2.59
N VAL A 69 1.68 -10.08 3.35
CA VAL A 69 2.06 -9.43 4.60
C VAL A 69 1.06 -9.81 5.68
N ASN A 70 1.59 -10.21 6.83
CA ASN A 70 0.85 -10.23 8.07
C ASN A 70 1.01 -8.85 8.73
N ALA A 71 -0.05 -8.04 8.66
CA ALA A 71 -0.06 -6.69 9.22
C ALA A 71 -0.51 -6.74 10.69
N THR A 72 0.33 -6.25 11.61
CA THR A 72 0.05 -6.29 13.06
C THR A 72 0.13 -4.89 13.68
N THR A 73 -0.58 -4.71 14.79
CA THR A 73 -0.52 -3.48 15.61
C THR A 73 0.50 -3.58 16.73
N GLU A 74 1.14 -4.74 16.87
CA GLU A 74 2.03 -5.09 17.97
C GLU A 74 3.28 -5.77 17.43
N LYS A 75 4.41 -5.50 18.09
CA LYS A 75 5.68 -6.17 17.88
C LYS A 75 6.27 -6.52 19.25
N ASP A 76 6.54 -7.81 19.47
CA ASP A 76 7.16 -8.32 20.70
C ASP A 76 6.39 -7.93 21.99
N GLY A 77 5.05 -7.97 21.97
CA GLY A 77 4.22 -7.56 23.12
C GLY A 77 3.97 -6.06 23.21
N VAL A 78 4.61 -5.24 22.37
CA VAL A 78 4.54 -3.78 22.44
C VAL A 78 3.68 -3.23 21.30
N PRO A 79 2.58 -2.51 21.60
CA PRO A 79 1.75 -1.91 20.57
C PRO A 79 2.49 -0.78 19.84
N ILE A 80 2.17 -0.56 18.58
CA ILE A 80 2.76 0.48 17.73
C ILE A 80 2.48 1.91 18.24
N GLY A 81 1.49 2.05 19.10
CA GLY A 81 1.13 3.28 19.79
C GLY A 81 -0.12 3.07 20.65
N PRO A 82 -0.59 4.12 21.35
CA PRO A 82 -1.85 4.07 22.10
C PRO A 82 -3.04 3.79 21.16
N LYS A 83 -4.00 2.98 21.61
CA LYS A 83 -5.24 2.74 20.88
C LYS A 83 -6.19 3.92 21.08
N ALA A 84 -6.80 4.42 19.99
CA ALA A 84 -7.78 5.50 20.08
C ALA A 84 -9.09 5.02 20.72
N GLU A 85 -9.66 5.83 21.60
CA GLU A 85 -10.92 5.53 22.26
C GLU A 85 -12.06 5.38 21.23
N GLY A 86 -12.95 4.41 21.46
CA GLY A 86 -14.07 4.11 20.55
C GLY A 86 -13.69 3.49 19.20
N SER A 87 -12.40 3.30 18.89
CA SER A 87 -11.97 2.68 17.64
C SER A 87 -11.46 1.26 17.85
N PHE A 88 -11.90 0.34 16.98
CA PHE A 88 -11.35 -1.03 16.95
C PHE A 88 -10.07 -1.15 16.12
N PHE A 89 -9.70 -0.13 15.34
CA PHE A 89 -8.61 -0.21 14.36
C PHE A 89 -7.58 0.93 14.43
N ILE A 90 -7.86 2.06 15.09
CA ILE A 90 -6.94 3.21 15.10
C ILE A 90 -5.96 3.14 16.27
N TYR A 91 -4.68 3.20 15.93
CA TYR A 91 -3.57 3.35 16.87
C TYR A 91 -2.83 4.66 16.56
N VAL A 92 -2.59 5.47 17.58
CA VAL A 92 -1.95 6.79 17.49
C VAL A 92 -0.47 6.61 17.18
N CYS A 93 -0.09 6.94 15.93
CA CYS A 93 1.28 6.79 15.44
C CYS A 93 1.65 7.94 14.51
N PRO A 94 1.93 9.15 15.01
CA PRO A 94 2.21 10.32 14.16
C PRO A 94 3.47 10.16 13.31
N GLN A 95 4.48 9.41 13.79
CA GLN A 95 5.72 9.17 13.05
C GLN A 95 5.49 8.40 11.75
N GLY A 96 4.42 7.61 11.66
CA GLY A 96 4.04 6.94 10.42
C GLY A 96 3.62 7.91 9.32
N LEU A 97 2.94 9.01 9.67
CA LEU A 97 2.56 10.06 8.73
C LEU A 97 3.80 10.77 8.18
N GLU A 98 4.73 11.16 9.06
CA GLU A 98 5.98 11.79 8.62
C GLU A 98 6.75 10.87 7.65
N LYS A 99 6.87 9.59 7.99
CA LYS A 99 7.57 8.61 7.15
C LYS A 99 6.93 8.44 5.78
N ILE A 100 5.60 8.35 5.69
CA ILE A 100 4.94 8.19 4.39
C ILE A 100 5.04 9.47 3.55
N LEU A 101 4.94 10.66 4.16
CA LEU A 101 5.13 11.93 3.44
C LEU A 101 6.56 12.09 2.93
N MET A 102 7.55 11.73 3.74
CA MET A 102 8.96 11.76 3.33
C MET A 102 9.27 10.70 2.27
N PHE A 103 8.65 9.53 2.33
CA PHE A 103 8.73 8.53 1.27
C PHE A 103 8.15 9.08 -0.03
N MET A 104 6.94 9.67 0.02
CA MET A 104 6.31 10.26 -1.14
C MET A 104 7.20 11.32 -1.78
N LYS A 105 7.67 12.30 -1.01
CA LYS A 105 8.58 13.36 -1.47
C LYS A 105 9.85 12.85 -2.17
N ARG A 106 10.36 11.69 -1.78
CA ARG A 106 11.63 11.13 -2.30
C ARG A 106 11.45 10.25 -3.53
N HIS A 107 10.28 9.65 -3.70
CA HIS A 107 10.05 8.60 -4.68
C HIS A 107 8.99 8.95 -5.73
N TYR A 108 8.25 10.04 -5.51
CA TYR A 108 7.18 10.55 -6.36
C TYR A 108 7.27 12.07 -6.45
#